data_AF-Q2IJE5-F1
#
_entry.id   AF-Q2IJE5-F1
#
_cell.length_a   1.000
_cell.length_b   1.000
_cell.length_c   1.000
_cell.angle_alpha   90.00
_cell.angle_beta   90.00
_cell.angle_gamma   90.00
#
_symmetry.space_group_name_H-M   'P 1'
#
loop_
_entity.id
_entity.type
_entity.pdbx_description
1 polymer ?
#
loop_
_entity_poly.entity_id
_entity_poly.type
_entity_poly.pdbx_seq_one_letter_code
_entity_poly.pdbx_strand_id
1 'polypeptide(L)'
;MIRRLLPLLLAFAANPAWAGIPAEQEDCLGCHSDPSQTFDLPSGEKLSLYVDQDAFAKSVHGEALRCTECHTDKTSDHATGELKFKTRRDVTRAYYEQCKGCHFANYTKTLDGVHYAVMAKGNDKAALCVDCHGAHDISRPGQPRTRISKMCSGCHAEEADVYAKSVHGRAAESSPDVPVCTDCHRAHDTTDPRDGQLAMRTPEICGRCHTDEKLMSKYGLSSKVVSTYLSDFHGMAATLQRKQKNAPDARLAAVCTDCHGVHDIQSSKDPSSTVMAANLQKTCAKCHQGASASFPKAWLSHYEPTPQKAPLVWGVQVFYKMLIPFMVGGLVLQIALHLWRVVVNR
;
A
#
# COMPACT_ATOMS: atom_id res chain seq x y z
N MET A 1 -63.81 28.23 -50.64
CA MET A 1 -62.68 28.77 -49.85
C MET A 1 -62.41 27.82 -48.69
N ILE A 2 -61.17 27.34 -48.57
CA ILE A 2 -60.46 26.77 -47.39
C ILE A 2 -59.51 25.69 -47.92
N ARG A 3 -58.27 26.13 -48.13
CA ARG A 3 -57.12 25.37 -48.61
C ARG A 3 -56.54 24.65 -47.38
N ARG A 4 -56.68 23.32 -47.28
CA ARG A 4 -56.03 22.53 -46.23
C ARG A 4 -54.56 22.36 -46.59
N LEU A 5 -53.69 23.14 -45.96
CA LEU A 5 -52.24 22.95 -45.99
C LEU A 5 -51.85 21.95 -44.92
N LEU A 6 -51.26 20.83 -45.34
CA LEU A 6 -50.63 19.82 -44.49
C LEU A 6 -49.23 20.35 -44.11
N PRO A 7 -48.86 20.49 -42.82
CA PRO A 7 -47.50 20.85 -42.47
C PRO A 7 -46.62 19.60 -42.58
N LEU A 8 -45.66 19.66 -43.49
CA LEU A 8 -44.57 18.71 -43.61
C LEU A 8 -43.64 18.90 -42.39
N LEU A 9 -43.71 18.00 -41.41
CA LEU A 9 -42.77 17.93 -40.30
C LEU A 9 -41.43 17.41 -40.84
N LEU A 10 -40.54 18.35 -41.21
CA LEU A 10 -39.12 18.09 -41.38
C LEU A 10 -38.53 17.76 -40.00
N ALA A 11 -38.29 16.48 -39.75
CA ALA A 11 -37.44 16.04 -38.67
C ALA A 11 -36.02 16.54 -38.95
N PHE A 12 -35.63 17.64 -38.30
CA PHE A 12 -34.22 17.96 -38.12
C PHE A 12 -33.62 16.81 -37.30
N ALA A 13 -32.83 15.96 -37.96
CA ALA A 13 -31.85 15.16 -37.27
C ALA A 13 -30.89 16.14 -36.60
N ALA A 14 -31.12 16.38 -35.31
CA ALA A 14 -30.10 16.97 -34.46
C ALA A 14 -28.91 16.01 -34.52
N ASN A 15 -27.85 16.42 -35.21
CA ASN A 15 -26.52 15.88 -34.95
C ASN A 15 -26.33 15.95 -33.43
N PRO A 16 -25.85 14.88 -32.77
CA PRO A 16 -25.47 15.01 -31.38
C PRO A 16 -24.36 16.05 -31.36
N ALA A 17 -24.71 17.27 -30.95
CA ALA A 17 -23.74 18.24 -30.52
C ALA A 17 -22.91 17.51 -29.46
N TRP A 18 -21.65 17.24 -29.78
CA TRP A 18 -20.67 16.82 -28.80
C TRP A 18 -20.79 17.80 -27.63
N ALA A 19 -21.30 17.28 -26.52
CA ALA A 19 -21.36 18.02 -25.29
C ALA A 19 -19.92 18.26 -24.83
N GLY A 20 -19.40 19.43 -25.19
CA GLY A 20 -18.34 20.13 -24.49
C GLY A 20 -16.93 19.54 -24.60
N ILE A 21 -16.29 19.68 -25.75
CA ILE A 21 -14.85 19.94 -25.76
C ILE A 21 -14.73 21.47 -25.61
N PRO A 22 -14.16 22.02 -24.52
CA PRO A 22 -13.81 23.43 -24.46
C PRO A 22 -13.03 23.82 -25.73
N ALA A 23 -13.39 24.91 -26.41
CA ALA A 23 -12.79 25.33 -27.68
C ALA A 23 -11.24 25.33 -27.70
N GLU A 24 -10.60 25.61 -26.56
CA GLU A 24 -9.14 25.55 -26.38
C GLU A 24 -8.53 24.15 -26.52
N GLN A 25 -9.28 23.09 -26.16
CA GLN A 25 -8.84 21.71 -26.37
C GLN A 25 -8.90 21.31 -27.85
N GLU A 26 -9.80 21.90 -28.65
CA GLU A 26 -9.86 21.65 -30.11
C GLU A 26 -8.61 22.21 -30.81
N ASP A 27 -8.12 23.38 -30.39
CA ASP A 27 -6.92 24.01 -30.96
C ASP A 27 -5.67 23.14 -30.74
N CYS A 28 -5.48 22.64 -29.52
CA CYS A 28 -4.33 21.77 -29.21
C CYS A 28 -4.41 20.43 -29.95
N LEU A 29 -5.58 19.80 -29.95
CA LEU A 29 -5.77 18.48 -30.58
C LEU A 29 -5.78 18.55 -32.11
N GLY A 30 -5.95 19.72 -32.71
CA GLY A 30 -5.79 19.90 -34.16
C GLY A 30 -4.43 19.45 -34.69
N CYS A 31 -3.37 19.56 -33.86
CA CYS A 31 -2.04 19.02 -34.17
C CYS A 31 -1.70 17.78 -33.33
N HIS A 32 -2.00 17.80 -32.03
CA HIS A 32 -1.57 16.75 -31.10
C HIS A 32 -2.40 15.45 -31.16
N SER A 33 -3.36 15.33 -32.06
CA SER A 33 -4.12 14.09 -32.29
C SER A 33 -3.49 13.15 -33.33
N ASP A 34 -2.38 13.52 -33.98
CA ASP A 34 -1.71 12.67 -34.96
C ASP A 34 -0.72 11.69 -34.28
N PRO A 35 -0.94 10.35 -34.36
CA PRO A 35 -0.04 9.36 -33.78
C PRO A 35 1.38 9.35 -34.36
N SER A 36 1.57 9.93 -35.54
CA SER A 36 2.88 10.03 -36.20
C SER A 36 3.71 11.22 -35.71
N GLN A 37 3.08 12.15 -34.98
CA GLN A 37 3.73 13.38 -34.57
C GLN A 37 4.74 13.12 -33.45
N THR A 38 6.01 13.40 -33.77
CA THR A 38 7.13 13.22 -32.85
C THR A 38 8.10 14.39 -32.93
N PHE A 39 8.88 14.57 -31.87
CA PHE A 39 9.95 15.56 -31.78
C PHE A 39 11.29 14.84 -31.53
N ASP A 40 12.29 15.10 -32.36
CA ASP A 40 13.62 14.52 -32.18
C ASP A 40 14.40 15.30 -31.10
N LEU A 41 14.77 14.60 -30.02
CA LEU A 41 15.55 15.18 -28.93
C LEU A 41 17.06 15.12 -29.23
N PRO A 42 17.88 15.99 -28.63
CA PRO A 42 19.34 15.97 -28.78
C PRO A 42 20.01 14.63 -28.42
N SER A 43 19.38 13.81 -27.57
CA SER A 43 19.83 12.45 -27.26
C SER A 43 19.67 11.45 -28.41
N GLY A 44 18.92 11.80 -29.46
CA GLY A 44 18.47 10.88 -30.51
C GLY A 44 17.16 10.16 -30.19
N GLU A 45 16.55 10.41 -29.03
CA GLU A 45 15.24 9.87 -28.67
C GLU A 45 14.11 10.64 -29.38
N LYS A 46 13.06 9.93 -29.83
CA LYS A 46 11.86 10.56 -30.40
C LYS A 46 10.81 10.82 -29.33
N LEU A 47 10.52 12.05 -28.94
CA LEU A 47 9.40 12.33 -28.05
C LEU A 47 8.08 12.24 -28.80
N SER A 48 7.13 11.43 -28.33
CA SER A 48 5.76 11.43 -28.88
C SER A 48 5.05 12.72 -28.50
N LEU A 49 4.44 13.39 -29.47
CA LEU A 49 3.58 14.55 -29.25
C LEU A 49 2.08 14.18 -29.29
N TYR A 50 1.77 12.94 -29.65
CA TYR A 50 0.41 12.42 -29.72
C TYR A 50 -0.29 12.37 -28.35
N VAL A 51 -1.57 12.76 -28.36
CA VAL A 51 -2.54 12.62 -27.28
C VAL A 51 -3.79 11.95 -27.82
N ASP A 52 -4.14 10.81 -27.22
CA ASP A 52 -5.42 10.15 -27.47
C ASP A 52 -6.54 10.95 -26.78
N GLN A 53 -7.37 11.61 -27.59
CA GLN A 53 -8.48 12.43 -27.13
C GLN A 53 -9.51 11.64 -26.32
N ASP A 54 -9.84 10.42 -26.74
CA ASP A 54 -10.82 9.58 -26.06
C ASP A 54 -10.26 9.09 -24.72
N ALA A 55 -8.97 8.77 -24.65
CA ALA A 55 -8.31 8.40 -23.41
C ALA A 55 -8.25 9.59 -22.44
N PHE A 56 -7.91 10.78 -22.93
CA PHE A 56 -7.87 11.99 -22.12
C PHE A 56 -9.24 12.38 -21.58
N ALA A 57 -10.27 12.39 -22.43
CA ALA A 57 -11.64 12.69 -22.02
C ALA A 57 -12.16 11.73 -20.93
N LYS A 58 -11.71 10.47 -20.93
CA LYS A 58 -12.05 9.46 -19.89
C LYS A 58 -11.18 9.56 -18.63
N SER A 59 -10.11 10.34 -18.66
CA SER A 59 -9.24 10.53 -17.50
C SER A 59 -9.95 11.33 -16.41
N VAL A 60 -9.44 11.26 -15.18
CA VAL A 60 -9.98 12.06 -14.06
C VAL A 60 -9.81 13.57 -14.24
N HIS A 61 -8.98 13.99 -15.19
CA HIS A 61 -8.74 15.39 -15.52
C HIS A 61 -9.48 15.83 -16.80
N GLY A 62 -9.93 14.90 -17.65
CA GLY A 62 -10.47 15.19 -18.98
C GLY A 62 -11.71 16.08 -18.99
N GLU A 63 -12.58 15.91 -17.99
CA GLU A 63 -13.81 16.70 -17.84
C GLU A 63 -13.58 18.05 -17.14
N ALA A 64 -12.45 18.22 -16.45
CA ALA A 64 -12.25 19.32 -15.50
C ALA A 64 -11.13 20.29 -15.88
N LEU A 65 -10.12 19.83 -16.62
CA LEU A 65 -8.91 20.59 -16.91
C LEU A 65 -8.67 20.76 -18.41
N ARG A 66 -8.16 21.93 -18.76
CA ARG A 66 -7.66 22.28 -20.10
C ARG A 66 -6.20 21.90 -20.23
N CYS A 67 -5.72 21.75 -21.46
CA CYS A 67 -4.34 21.39 -21.77
C CYS A 67 -3.34 22.36 -21.11
N THR A 68 -3.64 23.66 -21.15
CA THR A 68 -2.81 24.76 -20.62
C THR A 68 -2.79 24.83 -19.09
N GLU A 69 -3.70 24.16 -18.38
CA GLU A 69 -3.66 24.10 -16.92
C GLU A 69 -2.55 23.16 -16.42
N CYS A 70 -2.20 22.13 -17.19
CA CYS A 70 -1.04 21.28 -16.94
C CYS A 70 0.21 21.78 -17.69
N HIS A 71 0.04 22.17 -18.95
CA HIS A 71 1.07 22.76 -19.80
C HIS A 71 1.07 24.28 -19.69
N THR A 72 1.29 24.81 -18.49
CA THR A 72 1.20 26.25 -18.18
C THR A 72 2.22 27.11 -18.94
N ASP A 73 3.23 26.48 -19.54
CA ASP A 73 4.27 27.11 -20.32
C ASP A 73 4.02 27.02 -21.83
N LYS A 74 2.77 26.71 -22.23
CA LYS A 74 2.35 26.53 -23.63
C LYS A 74 1.05 27.30 -23.88
N THR A 75 0.91 27.77 -25.12
CA THR A 75 -0.29 28.39 -25.69
C THR A 75 -0.62 27.69 -27.00
N SER A 76 -1.83 27.85 -27.54
CA SER A 76 -2.25 27.24 -28.82
C SER A 76 -1.28 27.51 -29.98
N ASP A 77 -0.69 28.70 -30.01
CA ASP A 77 0.26 29.12 -31.06
C ASP A 77 1.75 28.90 -30.68
N HIS A 78 2.07 27.93 -29.83
CA HIS A 78 3.46 27.71 -29.44
C HIS A 78 4.32 27.27 -30.64
N ALA A 79 5.45 27.96 -30.88
CA ALA A 79 6.40 27.54 -31.92
C ALA A 79 6.97 26.15 -31.59
N THR A 80 7.17 25.31 -32.62
CA THR A 80 7.73 23.95 -32.50
C THR A 80 9.22 23.90 -32.09
N GLY A 81 9.86 25.04 -31.76
CA GLY A 81 11.26 25.10 -31.36
C GLY A 81 11.43 25.87 -30.05
N GLU A 82 12.20 25.46 -29.05
CA GLU A 82 13.11 24.34 -28.89
C GLU A 82 12.75 23.69 -27.54
N LEU A 83 12.40 22.41 -27.51
CA LEU A 83 12.42 21.68 -26.26
C LEU A 83 13.88 21.61 -25.80
N LYS A 84 14.26 22.44 -24.81
CA LYS A 84 15.61 22.52 -24.24
C LYS A 84 15.95 21.33 -23.35
N PHE A 85 15.38 20.16 -23.64
CA PHE A 85 15.56 18.92 -22.92
C PHE A 85 16.42 17.98 -23.75
N LYS A 86 17.39 17.32 -23.11
CA LYS A 86 18.28 16.40 -23.82
C LYS A 86 17.59 15.06 -24.06
N THR A 87 16.87 14.57 -23.06
CA THR A 87 16.22 13.25 -23.07
C THR A 87 14.73 13.35 -22.77
N ARG A 88 13.96 12.31 -23.11
CA ARG A 88 12.54 12.19 -22.72
C ARG A 88 12.39 12.28 -21.21
N ARG A 89 13.37 11.75 -20.49
CA ARG A 89 13.36 11.74 -19.03
C ARG A 89 13.49 13.14 -18.42
N ASP A 90 14.25 14.02 -19.06
CA ASP A 90 14.37 15.41 -18.65
C ASP A 90 13.05 16.16 -18.83
N VAL A 91 12.30 15.86 -19.91
CA VAL A 91 10.94 16.36 -20.11
C VAL A 91 10.04 15.90 -18.97
N THR A 92 10.03 14.60 -18.66
CA THR A 92 9.20 14.06 -17.56
C THR A 92 9.51 14.71 -16.21
N ARG A 93 10.79 14.93 -15.90
CA ARG A 93 11.23 15.59 -14.66
C ARG A 93 10.78 17.04 -14.58
N ALA A 94 10.86 17.77 -15.69
CA ALA A 94 10.43 19.17 -15.73
C ALA A 94 8.91 19.29 -15.52
N TYR A 95 8.11 18.45 -16.19
CA TYR A 95 6.65 18.51 -16.08
C TYR A 95 6.10 17.84 -14.81
N TYR A 96 6.86 16.98 -14.14
CA TYR A 96 6.49 16.38 -12.84
C TYR A 96 6.17 17.44 -11.76
N GLU A 97 6.90 18.57 -11.76
CA GLU A 97 6.70 19.66 -10.81
C GLU A 97 5.32 20.33 -10.95
N GLN A 98 4.70 20.26 -12.12
CA GLN A 98 3.38 20.86 -12.37
C GLN A 98 2.30 20.20 -11.50
N CYS A 99 2.46 18.90 -11.21
CA CYS A 99 1.53 18.17 -10.36
C CYS A 99 1.43 18.79 -8.95
N LYS A 100 2.48 19.45 -8.44
CA LYS A 100 2.50 20.02 -7.09
C LYS A 100 1.52 21.19 -6.93
N GLY A 101 1.17 21.87 -8.03
CA GLY A 101 0.24 23.01 -8.02
C GLY A 101 -1.13 22.62 -7.47
N CYS A 102 -1.58 21.40 -7.75
CA CYS A 102 -2.87 20.87 -7.28
C CYS A 102 -2.71 19.72 -6.27
N HIS A 103 -1.68 18.87 -6.41
CA HIS A 103 -1.45 17.69 -5.55
C HIS A 103 -0.34 17.91 -4.52
N PHE A 104 -0.27 19.10 -3.94
CA PHE A 104 0.78 19.50 -3.00
C PHE A 104 1.00 18.50 -1.85
N ALA A 105 -0.08 18.01 -1.23
CA ALA A 105 0.03 17.09 -0.09
C ALA A 105 0.71 15.76 -0.46
N ASN A 106 0.43 15.21 -1.65
CA ASN A 106 1.06 13.98 -2.11
C ASN A 106 2.47 14.24 -2.63
N TYR A 107 2.69 15.37 -3.32
CA TYR A 107 4.02 15.81 -3.73
C TYR A 107 4.97 15.88 -2.53
N THR A 108 4.57 16.57 -1.46
CA THR A 108 5.40 16.71 -0.26
C THR A 108 5.72 15.37 0.39
N LYS A 109 4.78 14.42 0.42
CA LYS A 109 5.05 13.05 0.90
C LYS A 109 6.14 12.35 0.08
N THR A 110 6.16 12.56 -1.24
CA THR A 110 7.15 11.89 -2.10
C THR A 110 8.57 12.33 -1.83
N LEU A 111 8.78 13.53 -1.29
CA LEU A 111 10.11 14.04 -0.93
C LEU A 111 10.77 13.20 0.18
N ASP A 112 9.98 12.57 1.05
CA ASP A 112 10.45 11.66 2.11
C ASP A 112 10.57 10.19 1.62
N GLY A 113 10.22 9.92 0.36
CA GLY A 113 10.19 8.58 -0.21
C GLY A 113 11.53 8.12 -0.78
N VAL A 114 11.75 6.80 -0.79
CA VAL A 114 12.96 6.17 -1.35
C VAL A 114 13.14 6.47 -2.84
N HIS A 115 12.06 6.59 -3.61
CA HIS A 115 12.15 6.93 -5.04
C HIS A 115 12.70 8.34 -5.24
N TYR A 116 12.27 9.33 -4.47
CA TYR A 116 12.83 10.68 -4.53
C TYR A 116 14.30 10.68 -4.09
N ALA A 117 14.64 9.98 -3.00
CA ALA A 117 16.02 9.87 -2.54
C ALA A 117 16.96 9.26 -3.60
N VAL A 118 16.47 8.28 -4.38
CA VAL A 118 17.21 7.68 -5.50
C VAL A 118 17.30 8.64 -6.69
N MET A 119 16.22 9.35 -7.02
CA MET A 119 16.20 10.39 -8.06
C MET A 119 17.19 11.52 -7.76
N ALA A 120 17.20 12.02 -6.52
CA ALA A 120 18.06 13.11 -6.08
C ALA A 120 19.57 12.76 -6.18
N LYS A 121 19.91 11.47 -6.24
CA LYS A 121 21.26 10.98 -6.50
C LYS A 121 21.60 10.88 -8.00
N GLY A 122 20.73 11.39 -8.87
CA GLY A 122 20.92 11.38 -10.32
C GLY A 122 20.50 10.07 -11.01
N ASN A 123 19.71 9.21 -10.35
CA ASN A 123 19.22 8.00 -11.00
C ASN A 123 17.95 8.30 -11.82
N ASP A 124 18.13 8.28 -13.14
CA ASP A 124 17.08 8.56 -14.11
C ASP A 124 15.96 7.51 -14.15
N LYS A 125 16.13 6.35 -13.50
CA LYS A 125 15.12 5.27 -13.42
C LYS A 125 14.22 5.34 -12.18
N ALA A 126 14.42 6.30 -11.29
CA ALA A 126 13.56 6.47 -10.11
C ALA A 126 12.11 6.77 -10.50
N ALA A 127 11.09 6.25 -9.84
CA ALA A 127 9.71 6.53 -10.25
C ALA A 127 9.28 8.00 -9.98
N LEU A 128 8.60 8.62 -10.95
CA LEU A 128 7.92 9.91 -10.89
C LEU A 128 6.39 9.72 -10.96
N CYS A 129 5.63 10.82 -10.77
CA CYS A 129 4.16 10.80 -10.83
C CYS A 129 3.62 10.03 -12.05
N VAL A 130 4.09 10.39 -13.25
CA VAL A 130 3.55 9.83 -14.50
C VAL A 130 3.98 8.40 -14.77
N ASP A 131 5.06 7.93 -14.13
CA ASP A 131 5.51 6.53 -14.26
C ASP A 131 4.51 5.58 -13.58
N CYS A 132 3.73 6.08 -12.61
CA CYS A 132 2.71 5.31 -11.91
C CYS A 132 1.27 5.70 -12.30
N HIS A 133 1.01 6.98 -12.55
CA HIS A 133 -0.35 7.49 -12.80
C HIS A 133 -0.69 7.65 -14.27
N GLY A 134 0.32 7.63 -15.16
CA GLY A 134 0.15 8.10 -16.54
C GLY A 134 0.22 9.63 -16.63
N ALA A 135 0.10 10.14 -17.86
CA ALA A 135 0.14 11.59 -18.14
C ALA A 135 -1.22 12.09 -18.64
N HIS A 136 -1.71 11.54 -19.75
CA HIS A 136 -2.98 11.91 -20.38
C HIS A 136 -4.10 10.88 -20.18
N ASP A 137 -3.85 9.78 -19.47
CA ASP A 137 -4.80 8.69 -19.23
C ASP A 137 -4.99 8.40 -17.73
N ILE A 138 -4.81 9.43 -16.90
CA ILE A 138 -4.81 9.32 -15.44
C ILE A 138 -6.17 8.79 -14.96
N SER A 139 -6.13 7.61 -14.34
CA SER A 139 -7.30 6.92 -13.80
C SER A 139 -7.50 7.20 -12.32
N ARG A 140 -8.70 6.92 -11.80
CA ARG A 140 -8.95 6.97 -10.35
C ARG A 140 -7.99 6.06 -9.59
N PRO A 141 -7.34 6.54 -8.50
CA PRO A 141 -6.45 5.72 -7.71
C PRO A 141 -7.13 4.45 -7.19
N GLY A 142 -6.45 3.30 -7.37
CA GLY A 142 -6.90 2.03 -6.80
C GLY A 142 -8.09 1.36 -7.49
N GLN A 143 -8.45 1.75 -8.71
CA GLN A 143 -9.52 1.08 -9.49
C GLN A 143 -9.06 0.63 -10.89
N PRO A 144 -8.98 -0.69 -11.16
CA PRO A 144 -9.03 -1.79 -10.20
C PRO A 144 -7.78 -1.75 -9.29
N ARG A 145 -7.88 -2.27 -8.06
CA ARG A 145 -6.75 -2.24 -7.10
C ARG A 145 -5.48 -2.91 -7.65
N THR A 146 -5.65 -3.94 -8.47
CA THR A 146 -4.56 -4.67 -9.13
C THR A 146 -3.76 -3.82 -10.13
N ARG A 147 -4.32 -2.70 -10.63
CA ARG A 147 -3.58 -1.73 -11.47
C ARG A 147 -2.34 -1.22 -10.73
N ILE A 148 -2.43 -0.98 -9.43
CA ILE A 148 -1.31 -0.51 -8.62
C ILE A 148 -0.15 -1.52 -8.66
N SER A 149 -0.44 -2.81 -8.44
CA SER A 149 0.59 -3.85 -8.50
C SER A 149 1.28 -3.91 -9.86
N LYS A 150 0.51 -3.71 -10.94
CA LYS A 150 1.04 -3.66 -12.31
C LYS A 150 1.99 -2.48 -12.54
N MET A 151 1.74 -1.33 -11.92
CA MET A 151 2.67 -0.19 -11.99
C MET A 151 3.98 -0.51 -11.27
N CYS A 152 3.90 -1.13 -10.09
CA CYS A 152 5.09 -1.56 -9.36
C CYS A 152 5.89 -2.60 -10.16
N SER A 153 5.23 -3.58 -10.79
CA SER A 153 5.90 -4.67 -11.52
C SER A 153 6.66 -4.20 -12.77
N GLY A 154 6.34 -3.01 -13.31
CA GLY A 154 7.07 -2.45 -14.46
C GLY A 154 8.56 -2.23 -14.17
N CYS A 155 8.91 -1.93 -12.91
CA CYS A 155 10.30 -1.76 -12.46
C CYS A 155 10.73 -2.83 -11.45
N HIS A 156 9.80 -3.33 -10.61
CA HIS A 156 10.04 -4.34 -9.58
C HIS A 156 9.51 -5.72 -9.99
N ALA A 157 9.85 -6.16 -11.20
CA ALA A 157 9.32 -7.40 -11.79
C ALA A 157 9.62 -8.64 -10.95
N GLU A 158 10.86 -8.78 -10.45
CA GLU A 158 11.28 -9.94 -9.65
C GLU A 158 10.43 -10.08 -8.38
N GLU A 159 10.24 -8.99 -7.64
CA GLU A 159 9.43 -8.99 -6.42
C GLU A 159 7.94 -9.19 -6.72
N ALA A 160 7.46 -8.65 -7.85
CA ALA A 160 6.09 -8.87 -8.29
C ALA A 160 5.82 -10.34 -8.64
N ASP A 161 6.79 -11.03 -9.25
CA ASP A 161 6.69 -12.46 -9.59
C ASP A 161 6.69 -13.35 -8.34
N VAL A 162 7.45 -12.97 -7.30
CA VAL A 162 7.42 -13.63 -6.00
C VAL A 162 6.07 -13.39 -5.32
N TYR A 163 5.62 -12.13 -5.29
CA TYR A 163 4.33 -11.73 -4.73
C TYR A 163 3.16 -12.47 -5.37
N ALA A 164 3.13 -12.59 -6.69
CA ALA A 164 2.08 -13.29 -7.43
C ALA A 164 1.93 -14.77 -6.98
N LYS A 165 3.03 -15.38 -6.52
CA LYS A 165 3.06 -16.76 -5.99
C LYS A 165 2.73 -16.86 -4.50
N SER A 166 2.47 -15.77 -3.79
CA SER A 166 2.04 -15.79 -2.38
C SER A 166 0.54 -16.04 -2.24
N VAL A 167 0.08 -16.30 -1.00
CA VAL A 167 -1.35 -16.40 -0.71
C VAL A 167 -2.09 -15.09 -0.99
N HIS A 168 -1.46 -13.93 -0.79
CA HIS A 168 -2.06 -12.63 -1.07
C HIS A 168 -2.11 -12.38 -2.58
N GLY A 169 -1.00 -12.61 -3.30
CA GLY A 169 -0.96 -12.41 -4.76
C GLY A 169 -1.98 -13.25 -5.51
N ARG A 170 -2.06 -14.55 -5.18
CA ARG A 170 -3.05 -15.46 -5.79
C ARG A 170 -4.49 -15.04 -5.52
N ALA A 171 -4.78 -14.44 -4.37
CA ALA A 171 -6.14 -14.06 -3.99
C ALA A 171 -6.52 -12.65 -4.49
N ALA A 172 -5.56 -11.76 -4.72
CA ALA A 172 -5.77 -10.36 -5.10
C ALA A 172 -6.51 -10.18 -6.44
N GLU A 173 -6.42 -11.15 -7.36
CA GLU A 173 -7.17 -11.12 -8.62
C GLU A 173 -8.67 -11.35 -8.41
N SER A 174 -9.01 -12.23 -7.46
CA SER A 174 -10.39 -12.64 -7.16
C SER A 174 -11.06 -11.86 -6.04
N SER A 175 -10.31 -11.07 -5.27
CA SER A 175 -10.81 -10.45 -4.04
C SER A 175 -10.16 -9.07 -3.81
N PRO A 176 -10.95 -7.98 -3.90
CA PRO A 176 -10.43 -6.61 -3.76
C PRO A 176 -10.05 -6.23 -2.32
N ASP A 177 -10.43 -7.03 -1.32
CA ASP A 177 -10.13 -6.87 0.10
C ASP A 177 -8.83 -7.58 0.54
N VAL A 178 -8.10 -8.16 -0.42
CA VAL A 178 -6.77 -8.75 -0.20
C VAL A 178 -5.69 -7.68 -0.42
N PRO A 179 -4.64 -7.64 0.41
CA PRO A 179 -3.61 -6.62 0.31
C PRO A 179 -2.82 -6.73 -1.00
N VAL A 180 -2.50 -5.59 -1.60
CA VAL A 180 -1.56 -5.39 -2.71
C VAL A 180 -0.30 -4.67 -2.23
N CYS A 181 0.64 -4.37 -3.13
CA CYS A 181 1.91 -3.71 -2.82
C CYS A 181 1.73 -2.49 -1.91
N THR A 182 0.69 -1.67 -2.19
CA THR A 182 0.46 -0.42 -1.47
C THR A 182 -0.11 -0.56 -0.07
N ASP A 183 -0.61 -1.76 0.27
CA ASP A 183 -1.11 -2.01 1.62
C ASP A 183 0.06 -2.22 2.57
N CYS A 184 1.16 -2.85 2.14
CA CYS A 184 2.38 -2.99 2.95
C CYS A 184 3.32 -1.79 2.80
N HIS A 185 3.50 -1.29 1.58
CA HIS A 185 4.35 -0.16 1.24
C HIS A 185 3.49 1.06 0.92
N ARG A 186 3.67 2.20 1.60
CA ARG A 186 2.88 3.38 1.21
C ARG A 186 3.32 3.91 -0.16
N ALA A 187 2.41 4.29 -1.05
CA ALA A 187 2.73 4.64 -2.44
C ALA A 187 3.52 5.95 -2.62
N HIS A 188 3.23 6.95 -1.79
CA HIS A 188 3.78 8.31 -1.95
C HIS A 188 4.82 8.67 -0.89
N ASP A 189 5.08 7.81 0.09
CA ASP A 189 6.07 8.02 1.17
C ASP A 189 6.64 6.66 1.60
N THR A 190 6.98 5.84 0.59
CA THR A 190 7.62 4.54 0.77
C THR A 190 8.99 4.74 1.42
N THR A 191 9.16 4.18 2.62
CA THR A 191 10.47 4.15 3.29
C THR A 191 11.38 3.13 2.59
N ASP A 192 12.70 3.25 2.78
CA ASP A 192 13.63 2.25 2.26
C ASP A 192 13.38 0.90 2.96
N PRO A 193 12.97 -0.16 2.25
CA PRO A 193 12.66 -1.43 2.90
C PRO A 193 13.87 -2.11 3.54
N ARG A 194 15.11 -1.63 3.26
CA ARG A 194 16.36 -2.19 3.77
C ARG A 194 16.79 -1.60 5.11
N ASP A 195 16.14 -0.52 5.57
CA ASP A 195 16.50 0.19 6.80
C ASP A 195 16.07 -0.54 8.10
N GLY A 196 15.33 -1.64 7.99
CA GLY A 196 14.82 -2.42 9.11
C GLY A 196 13.67 -1.77 9.89
N GLN A 197 13.37 -0.49 9.68
CA GLN A 197 12.26 0.23 10.31
C GLN A 197 10.92 -0.33 9.84
N LEU A 198 10.82 -0.66 8.56
CA LEU A 198 9.62 -1.29 8.00
C LEU A 198 9.35 -2.65 8.67
N ALA A 199 10.40 -3.45 8.90
CA ALA A 199 10.28 -4.74 9.56
C ALA A 199 9.74 -4.59 10.99
N MET A 200 10.20 -3.60 11.76
CA MET A 200 9.68 -3.38 13.12
C MET A 200 8.21 -2.92 13.18
N ARG A 201 7.66 -2.45 12.05
CA ARG A 201 6.26 -2.02 11.92
C ARG A 201 5.34 -3.10 11.33
N THR A 202 5.87 -4.30 11.03
CA THR A 202 5.04 -5.36 10.45
C THR A 202 3.85 -5.77 11.34
N PRO A 203 3.93 -5.78 12.70
CA PRO A 203 2.76 -6.09 13.52
C PRO A 203 1.60 -5.12 13.27
N GLU A 204 1.85 -3.83 13.11
CA GLU A 204 0.82 -2.85 12.74
C GLU A 204 0.33 -3.05 11.30
N ILE A 205 1.25 -3.28 10.36
CA ILE A 205 0.93 -3.42 8.95
C ILE A 205 0.00 -4.62 8.74
N CYS A 206 0.40 -5.79 9.25
CA CYS A 206 -0.38 -7.03 9.18
C CYS A 206 -1.66 -6.92 10.00
N GLY A 207 -1.60 -6.27 11.17
CA GLY A 207 -2.73 -6.14 12.07
C GLY A 207 -3.92 -5.39 11.47
N ARG A 208 -3.71 -4.42 10.58
CA ARG A 208 -4.80 -3.73 9.89
C ARG A 208 -5.83 -4.66 9.22
N CYS A 209 -5.39 -5.84 8.77
CA CYS A 209 -6.27 -6.86 8.21
C CYS A 209 -6.43 -8.05 9.16
N HIS A 210 -5.34 -8.54 9.74
CA HIS A 210 -5.34 -9.75 10.55
C HIS A 210 -5.91 -9.60 11.97
N THR A 211 -6.35 -8.41 12.37
CA THR A 211 -7.18 -8.22 13.57
C THR A 211 -8.64 -7.90 13.25
N ASP A 212 -9.00 -7.75 11.97
CA ASP A 212 -10.38 -7.50 11.56
C ASP A 212 -11.15 -8.83 11.52
N GLU A 213 -12.07 -9.00 12.47
CA GLU A 213 -12.88 -10.21 12.58
C GLU A 213 -13.83 -10.43 11.39
N LYS A 214 -14.39 -9.36 10.84
CA LYS A 214 -15.29 -9.45 9.69
C LYS A 214 -14.51 -9.84 8.43
N LEU A 215 -13.32 -9.28 8.24
CA LEU A 215 -12.46 -9.63 7.11
C LEU A 215 -11.92 -11.06 7.26
N MET A 216 -11.35 -11.42 8.41
CA MET A 216 -10.72 -12.72 8.60
C MET A 216 -11.70 -13.89 8.58
N SER A 217 -12.93 -13.70 9.07
CA SER A 217 -13.98 -14.73 9.03
C SER A 217 -14.37 -15.13 7.60
N LYS A 218 -14.36 -14.20 6.64
CA LYS A 218 -14.57 -14.50 5.20
C LYS A 218 -13.58 -15.53 4.66
N TYR A 219 -12.37 -15.55 5.20
CA TYR A 219 -11.29 -16.46 4.80
C TYR A 219 -11.09 -17.63 5.77
N GLY A 220 -11.94 -17.77 6.80
CA GLY A 220 -11.79 -18.81 7.82
C GLY A 220 -10.51 -18.68 8.66
N LEU A 221 -10.00 -17.44 8.80
CA LEU A 221 -8.80 -17.12 9.55
C LEU A 221 -9.14 -16.55 10.93
N SER A 222 -8.24 -16.72 11.90
CA SER A 222 -8.38 -16.11 13.23
C SER A 222 -7.97 -14.64 13.19
N SER A 223 -8.76 -13.77 13.83
CA SER A 223 -8.41 -12.36 14.07
C SER A 223 -7.50 -12.16 15.30
N LYS A 224 -7.15 -13.24 16.00
CA LYS A 224 -6.37 -13.21 17.25
C LYS A 224 -4.87 -13.47 17.03
N VAL A 225 -4.43 -13.57 15.77
CA VAL A 225 -3.03 -13.90 15.45
C VAL A 225 -2.06 -12.82 15.94
N VAL A 226 -2.44 -11.53 15.83
CA VAL A 226 -1.59 -10.43 16.31
C VAL A 226 -1.61 -10.36 17.83
N SER A 227 -2.76 -10.55 18.49
CA SER A 227 -2.82 -10.51 19.95
C SER A 227 -2.05 -11.66 20.61
N THR A 228 -2.07 -12.85 20.00
CA THR A 228 -1.29 -14.00 20.46
C THR A 228 0.20 -13.79 20.25
N TYR A 229 0.61 -13.21 19.12
CA TYR A 229 2.00 -12.78 18.89
C TYR A 229 2.45 -11.74 19.93
N LEU A 230 1.67 -10.69 20.15
CA LEU A 230 2.03 -9.63 21.11
C LEU A 230 2.13 -10.14 22.57
N SER A 231 1.45 -11.25 22.87
CA SER A 231 1.52 -11.93 24.16
C SER A 231 2.66 -12.93 24.27
N ASP A 232 3.36 -13.23 23.18
CA ASP A 232 4.53 -14.10 23.17
C ASP A 232 5.83 -13.33 23.48
N PHE A 233 6.92 -14.07 23.67
CA PHE A 233 8.23 -13.47 23.99
C PHE A 233 8.75 -12.56 22.87
N HIS A 234 8.53 -12.91 21.60
CA HIS A 234 8.97 -12.09 20.47
C HIS A 234 8.16 -10.78 20.39
N GLY A 235 6.84 -10.85 20.49
CA GLY A 235 5.97 -9.68 20.45
C GLY A 235 6.18 -8.75 21.64
N MET A 236 6.35 -9.29 22.85
CA MET A 236 6.70 -8.50 24.03
C MET A 236 8.07 -7.83 23.88
N ALA A 237 9.10 -8.56 23.45
CA ALA A 237 10.44 -8.02 23.25
C ALA A 237 10.47 -6.93 22.15
N ALA A 238 9.79 -7.16 21.02
CA ALA A 238 9.65 -6.17 19.95
C ALA A 238 8.93 -4.90 20.45
N THR A 239 7.90 -5.04 21.27
CA THR A 239 7.16 -3.92 21.87
C THR A 239 8.03 -3.11 22.82
N LEU A 240 8.83 -3.77 23.66
CA LEU A 240 9.74 -3.12 24.58
C LEU A 240 10.86 -2.39 23.83
N GLN A 241 11.46 -3.02 22.81
CA GLN A 241 12.51 -2.41 21.99
C GLN A 241 12.01 -1.12 21.34
N ARG A 242 10.80 -1.12 20.75
CA ARG A 242 10.22 0.08 20.12
C ARG A 242 9.96 1.24 21.07
N LYS A 243 9.80 0.98 22.37
CA LYS A 243 9.60 2.00 23.40
C LYS A 243 10.90 2.54 23.98
N GLN A 244 12.04 1.90 23.72
CA GLN A 244 13.34 2.38 24.18
C GLN A 244 13.84 3.54 23.32
N LYS A 245 14.21 4.66 23.96
CA LYS A 245 14.78 5.85 23.28
C LYS A 245 16.13 5.58 22.62
N ASN A 246 16.91 4.63 23.16
CA ASN A 246 18.23 4.22 22.68
C ASN A 246 18.24 2.71 22.42
N ALA A 247 17.23 2.21 21.69
CA ALA A 247 17.21 0.81 21.30
C ALA A 247 18.47 0.48 20.48
N PRO A 248 19.05 -0.72 20.65
CA PRO A 248 20.13 -1.15 19.78
C PRO A 248 19.66 -1.20 18.32
N ASP A 249 20.55 -0.85 17.39
CA ASP A 249 20.28 -0.89 15.95
C ASP A 249 19.89 -2.30 15.48
N ALA A 250 20.36 -3.34 16.18
CA ALA A 250 20.00 -4.72 15.92
C ALA A 250 18.62 -5.06 16.52
N ARG A 251 17.76 -5.66 15.69
CA ARG A 251 16.46 -6.19 16.12
C ARG A 251 16.65 -7.34 17.11
N LEU A 252 16.02 -7.22 18.28
CA LEU A 252 16.15 -8.19 19.38
C LEU A 252 15.14 -9.34 19.32
N ALA A 253 14.14 -9.23 18.45
CA ALA A 253 13.06 -10.19 18.35
C ALA A 253 12.67 -10.45 16.89
N ALA A 254 12.14 -11.65 16.64
CA ALA A 254 11.49 -11.96 15.38
C ALA A 254 10.15 -11.21 15.28
N VAL A 255 9.77 -10.80 14.08
CA VAL A 255 8.45 -10.25 13.74
C VAL A 255 7.79 -11.13 12.69
N CYS A 256 6.59 -10.73 12.27
CA CYS A 256 5.76 -11.43 11.30
C CYS A 256 6.56 -11.95 10.08
N THR A 257 7.36 -11.08 9.46
CA THR A 257 8.08 -11.39 8.22
C THR A 257 9.27 -12.33 8.38
N ASP A 258 9.88 -12.43 9.57
CA ASP A 258 11.01 -13.35 9.79
C ASP A 258 10.58 -14.81 9.76
N CYS A 259 9.33 -15.05 10.16
CA CYS A 259 8.69 -16.36 10.12
C CYS A 259 7.95 -16.57 8.80
N HIS A 260 7.06 -15.65 8.42
CA HIS A 260 6.12 -15.86 7.31
C HIS A 260 6.67 -15.53 5.91
N GLY A 261 7.79 -14.81 5.82
CA GLY A 261 8.24 -14.23 4.55
C GLY A 261 7.71 -12.80 4.34
N VAL A 262 8.09 -12.18 3.22
CA VAL A 262 7.75 -10.78 2.91
C VAL A 262 6.81 -10.72 1.70
N HIS A 263 7.32 -11.09 0.52
CA HIS A 263 6.55 -11.18 -0.71
C HIS A 263 6.13 -12.63 -1.03
N ASP A 264 6.70 -13.62 -0.35
CA ASP A 264 6.54 -15.04 -0.63
C ASP A 264 5.61 -15.76 0.38
N ILE A 265 4.79 -15.00 1.12
CA ILE A 265 3.97 -15.52 2.22
C ILE A 265 3.10 -16.69 1.74
N GLN A 266 3.31 -17.86 2.35
CA GLN A 266 2.55 -19.08 2.07
C GLN A 266 1.59 -19.46 3.19
N SER A 267 0.62 -20.31 2.86
CA SER A 267 -0.26 -20.95 3.84
C SER A 267 0.56 -21.81 4.80
N SER A 268 0.20 -21.85 6.09
CA SER A 268 0.85 -22.72 7.08
C SER A 268 0.68 -24.22 6.80
N LYS A 269 -0.19 -24.57 5.84
CA LYS A 269 -0.42 -25.95 5.36
C LYS A 269 0.38 -26.27 4.09
N ASP A 270 1.09 -25.30 3.50
CA ASP A 270 1.86 -25.50 2.27
C ASP A 270 3.26 -26.07 2.58
N PRO A 271 3.72 -27.14 1.91
CA PRO A 271 5.05 -27.73 2.12
C PRO A 271 6.22 -26.75 1.93
N SER A 272 6.05 -25.75 1.08
CA SER A 272 7.04 -24.69 0.83
C SER A 272 7.06 -23.62 1.92
N SER A 273 6.05 -23.59 2.81
CA SER A 273 5.94 -22.58 3.85
C SER A 273 6.98 -22.77 4.95
N THR A 274 7.69 -21.69 5.25
CA THR A 274 8.63 -21.59 6.38
C THR A 274 7.94 -21.78 7.74
N VAL A 275 6.63 -21.55 7.82
CA VAL A 275 5.81 -21.72 9.03
C VAL A 275 5.00 -23.03 9.04
N MET A 276 5.21 -23.92 8.07
CA MET A 276 4.69 -25.28 8.18
C MET A 276 5.34 -26.00 9.37
N ALA A 277 4.56 -26.79 10.11
CA ALA A 277 5.03 -27.53 11.29
C ALA A 277 6.33 -28.32 11.07
N ALA A 278 6.50 -28.95 9.89
CA ALA A 278 7.71 -29.68 9.52
C ALA A 278 8.93 -28.78 9.27
N ASN A 279 8.72 -27.52 8.90
CA ASN A 279 9.77 -26.55 8.58
C ASN A 279 10.10 -25.61 9.77
N LEU A 280 9.24 -25.55 10.80
CA LEU A 280 9.39 -24.62 11.93
C LEU A 280 10.74 -24.73 12.63
N GLN A 281 11.27 -25.94 12.84
CA GLN A 281 12.58 -26.09 13.50
C GLN A 281 13.67 -25.34 12.73
N LYS A 282 13.68 -25.43 11.40
CA LYS A 282 14.65 -24.73 10.54
C LYS A 282 14.47 -23.22 10.62
N THR A 283 13.22 -22.76 10.69
CA THR A 283 12.89 -21.34 10.86
C THR A 283 13.36 -20.82 12.20
N CYS A 284 13.09 -21.52 13.31
CA CYS A 284 13.55 -21.15 14.64
C CYS A 284 15.09 -21.17 14.74
N ALA A 285 15.75 -22.14 14.09
CA ALA A 285 17.20 -22.29 14.10
C ALA A 285 17.98 -21.12 13.46
N LYS A 286 17.30 -20.24 12.69
CA LYS A 286 17.90 -19.00 12.17
C LYS A 286 18.42 -18.09 13.30
N CYS A 287 17.74 -18.09 14.45
CA CYS A 287 18.11 -17.28 15.61
C CYS A 287 18.44 -18.12 16.85
N HIS A 288 17.81 -19.28 17.01
CA HIS A 288 18.06 -20.19 18.11
C HIS A 288 19.04 -21.30 17.70
N GLN A 289 20.33 -21.00 17.82
CA GLN A 289 21.39 -21.98 17.54
C GLN A 289 21.20 -23.25 18.39
N GLY A 290 21.17 -24.41 17.74
CA GLY A 290 20.94 -25.70 18.41
C GLY A 290 19.48 -26.02 18.71
N ALA A 291 18.50 -25.28 18.16
CA ALA A 291 17.08 -25.61 18.28
C ALA A 291 16.81 -27.05 17.82
N SER A 292 16.37 -27.90 18.74
CA SER A 292 16.05 -29.30 18.46
C SER A 292 14.72 -29.44 17.71
N ALA A 293 14.42 -30.64 17.20
CA ALA A 293 13.12 -30.93 16.58
C ALA A 293 11.92 -30.78 17.55
N SER A 294 12.15 -30.85 18.87
CA SER A 294 11.12 -30.61 19.88
C SER A 294 10.98 -29.14 20.26
N PHE A 295 11.95 -28.28 19.94
CA PHE A 295 11.95 -26.88 20.34
C PHE A 295 10.68 -26.12 19.90
N PRO A 296 10.20 -26.21 18.64
CA PRO A 296 8.98 -25.52 18.24
C PRO A 296 7.70 -26.06 18.90
N LYS A 297 7.73 -27.28 19.48
CA LYS A 297 6.55 -27.89 20.11
C LYS A 297 6.16 -27.21 21.43
N ALA A 298 7.10 -26.50 22.05
CA ALA A 298 6.81 -25.70 23.25
C ALA A 298 6.07 -24.39 22.92
N TRP A 299 6.06 -23.98 21.65
CA TRP A 299 5.37 -22.80 21.18
C TRP A 299 3.96 -23.16 20.70
N LEU A 300 2.96 -22.43 21.20
CA LEU A 300 1.54 -22.66 20.87
C LEU A 300 1.13 -22.16 19.48
N SER A 301 2.08 -21.66 18.69
CA SER A 301 1.79 -20.92 17.45
C SER A 301 0.89 -19.70 17.73
N HIS A 302 0.13 -19.25 16.72
CA HIS A 302 -0.87 -18.18 16.87
C HIS A 302 -2.25 -18.69 17.33
N TYR A 303 -2.28 -19.72 18.17
CA TYR A 303 -3.53 -20.27 18.72
C TYR A 303 -3.73 -19.86 20.17
N GLU A 304 -4.97 -19.49 20.50
CA GLU A 304 -5.36 -19.29 21.89
C GLU A 304 -5.45 -20.64 22.62
N PRO A 305 -4.96 -20.73 23.88
CA PRO A 305 -5.20 -21.88 24.73
C PRO A 305 -6.69 -22.08 24.96
N THR A 306 -7.17 -23.31 24.77
CA THR A 306 -8.53 -23.72 25.10
C THR A 306 -8.51 -25.02 25.89
N PRO A 307 -9.61 -25.44 26.54
CA PRO A 307 -9.69 -26.76 27.16
C PRO A 307 -9.37 -27.91 26.19
N GLN A 308 -9.58 -27.72 24.88
CA GLN A 308 -9.29 -28.70 23.83
C GLN A 308 -7.89 -28.53 23.24
N LYS A 309 -7.32 -27.31 23.26
CA LYS A 309 -6.00 -26.97 22.70
C LYS A 309 -5.09 -26.43 23.79
N ALA A 310 -4.12 -27.21 24.21
CA ALA A 310 -3.24 -26.91 25.35
C ALA A 310 -4.00 -26.71 26.69
N PRO A 311 -4.73 -27.76 27.16
CA PRO A 311 -5.55 -27.69 28.37
C PRO A 311 -4.79 -27.27 29.62
N LEU A 312 -3.52 -27.68 29.74
CA LEU A 312 -2.67 -27.31 30.88
C LEU A 312 -2.42 -25.80 30.91
N VAL A 313 -2.06 -25.21 29.77
CA VAL A 313 -1.81 -23.77 29.66
C VAL A 313 -3.10 -22.99 29.94
N TRP A 314 -4.22 -23.46 29.37
CA TRP A 314 -5.54 -22.88 29.65
C TRP A 314 -5.89 -22.93 31.14
N GLY A 315 -5.67 -24.06 31.81
CA GLY A 315 -5.93 -24.22 33.24
C GLY A 315 -5.08 -23.28 34.10
N VAL A 316 -3.79 -23.16 33.78
CA VAL A 316 -2.87 -22.21 34.45
C VAL A 316 -3.33 -20.76 34.24
N GLN A 317 -3.75 -20.40 33.02
CA GLN A 317 -4.26 -19.06 32.74
C GLN A 317 -5.53 -18.74 33.54
N VAL A 318 -6.48 -19.68 33.61
CA VAL A 318 -7.71 -19.52 34.41
C VAL A 318 -7.37 -19.37 35.88
N PHE A 319 -6.45 -20.19 36.40
CA PHE A 319 -6.00 -20.11 37.78
C PHE A 319 -5.45 -18.72 38.12
N TYR A 320 -4.50 -18.20 37.33
CA TYR A 320 -3.93 -16.87 37.57
C TYR A 320 -4.94 -15.73 37.35
N LYS A 321 -5.86 -15.89 36.39
CA LYS A 321 -6.94 -14.92 36.16
C LYS A 321 -7.86 -14.77 37.37
N MET A 322 -7.99 -15.81 38.20
CA MET A 322 -8.75 -15.75 39.46
C MET A 322 -7.88 -15.34 40.65
N LEU A 323 -6.67 -15.87 40.75
CA LEU A 323 -5.77 -15.62 41.87
C LEU A 323 -5.31 -14.16 41.95
N ILE A 324 -4.95 -13.54 40.82
CA ILE A 324 -4.40 -12.17 40.81
C ILE A 324 -5.43 -11.15 41.33
N PRO A 325 -6.67 -11.09 40.81
CA PRO A 325 -7.67 -10.16 41.34
C PRO A 325 -8.03 -10.44 42.80
N PHE A 326 -8.05 -11.71 43.22
CA PHE A 326 -8.29 -12.07 44.61
C PHE A 326 -7.21 -11.51 45.53
N MET A 327 -5.92 -11.70 45.18
CA MET A 327 -4.79 -11.18 45.96
C MET A 327 -4.76 -9.66 45.99
N VAL A 328 -4.96 -9.00 44.83
CA VAL A 328 -5.00 -7.54 44.73
C VAL A 328 -6.19 -6.97 45.51
N GLY A 329 -7.37 -7.59 45.38
CA GLY A 329 -8.58 -7.19 46.11
C GLY A 329 -8.39 -7.33 47.62
N GLY A 330 -7.79 -8.42 48.09
CA GLY A 330 -7.45 -8.62 49.49
C GLY A 330 -6.49 -7.54 50.02
N LEU A 331 -5.45 -7.20 49.25
CA LEU A 331 -4.51 -6.13 49.61
C LEU A 331 -5.20 -4.75 49.67
N VAL A 332 -6.01 -4.42 48.67
CA VAL A 332 -6.77 -3.16 48.63
C VAL A 332 -7.73 -3.07 49.81
N LEU A 333 -8.44 -4.15 50.14
CA LEU A 333 -9.32 -4.22 51.29
C LEU A 333 -8.55 -4.02 52.60
N GLN A 334 -7.39 -4.66 52.75
CA GLN A 334 -6.54 -4.50 53.92
C GLN A 334 -6.10 -3.03 54.09
N ILE A 335 -5.67 -2.38 53.01
CA ILE A 335 -5.29 -0.95 53.02
C ILE A 335 -6.49 -0.09 53.41
N ALA A 336 -7.67 -0.33 52.84
CA ALA A 336 -8.88 0.43 53.12
C ALA A 336 -9.31 0.29 54.59
N LEU A 337 -9.30 -0.93 55.13
CA LEU A 337 -9.61 -1.19 56.54
C LEU A 337 -8.60 -0.52 57.49
N HIS A 338 -7.33 -0.50 57.11
CA HIS A 338 -6.29 0.19 57.88
C HIS A 338 -6.51 1.72 57.89
N LEU A 339 -6.78 2.32 56.73
CA LEU A 339 -7.09 3.74 56.62
C LEU A 339 -8.37 4.10 57.40
N TRP A 340 -9.42 3.29 57.28
CA TRP A 340 -10.65 3.44 58.05
C TRP A 340 -10.37 3.45 59.55
N ARG A 341 -9.58 2.49 60.06
CA ARG A 341 -9.20 2.44 61.47
C ARG A 341 -8.45 3.69 61.90
N VAL A 342 -7.53 4.23 61.09
CA VAL A 342 -6.79 5.45 61.41
C VAL A 342 -7.68 6.68 61.44
N VAL A 343 -8.70 6.77 60.58
CA VAL A 343 -9.65 7.89 60.53
C VAL A 343 -10.67 7.83 61.68
N VAL A 344 -11.19 6.64 61.99
CA VAL A 344 -12.24 6.45 63.01
C VAL A 344 -11.69 6.43 64.44
N ASN A 345 -10.44 5.99 64.65
CA ASN A 345 -9.79 6.02 65.97
C ASN A 345 -8.97 7.31 66.23
N ARG A 346 -9.30 8.42 65.56
CA ARG A 346 -8.82 9.77 65.90
C ARG A 346 -9.93 10.56 66.58
#